data_AF-A0A1M6LHY4-F1
#
_entry.id   AF-A0A1M6LHY4-F1
#
_cell.length_a   1.000
_cell.length_b   1.000
_cell.length_c   1.000
_cell.angle_alpha   90.00
_cell.angle_beta   90.00
_cell.angle_gamma   90.00
#
_symmetry.space_group_name_H-M   'P 1'
#
loop_
_entity.id
_entity.type
_entity.pdbx_description
1 polymer ?
#
loop_
_entity_poly.entity_id
_entity_poly.type
_entity_poly.pdbx_seq_one_letter_code
_entity_poly.pdbx_strand_id
1 'polypeptide(L)'
;MSRSLIIFGGCLMVFAGWLSAFFSQAIPLQSDFYYLVPALLLGVGIGIVRKQLNAMRTALAVFVMAALSIATVNQVYPDGKISVIDFLQRMEKEVQKGKPVILEVREEDRKGVFAEERKLAGVTDLRVQLYARLPGGTRMMAFDPLGRLYVSIPELDAIYQLTDSDKDGFAEQPLLYHVDLDRPHGLIWSGNTLYVAETSRLLRLRDKDQDNQVDEITVLLENLPDDGGHWTRSLAVGNDGKLYLSVGSRCNACDEADKRRATVLQVDPETGESSIYAKGLRNTVGLAFSGDGKALWGSDNGRDMLGDNLPPDEINKIFAGADYGWPRCFGDQVADPELFPNGNCSDTIAAAVDLPAHSAPLGIAFGDGLNAPEGFRQSMYVAFHGSWNRSQPTGYKLVRIPFTNGRPDKPKEFLFGWLQGTTAWGRPVAPLVGPDGSLYLSDDRANAIYRITWPQQE
;
A
#
# COMPACT_ATOMS: atom_id res chain seq x y z
N MET A 1 -7.46 21.86 45.84
CA MET A 1 -8.81 21.58 45.27
C MET A 1 -8.94 20.08 45.01
N SER A 2 -10.07 19.46 45.36
CA SER A 2 -10.25 18.00 45.23
C SER A 2 -10.36 17.56 43.76
N ARG A 3 -9.89 16.33 43.47
CA ARG A 3 -9.94 15.69 42.13
C ARG A 3 -11.32 15.75 41.47
N SER A 4 -12.39 15.83 42.27
CA SER A 4 -13.78 15.96 41.82
C SER A 4 -14.06 17.24 41.03
N LEU A 5 -13.40 18.36 41.35
CA LEU A 5 -13.59 19.63 40.62
C LEU A 5 -12.88 19.64 39.26
N ILE A 6 -11.78 18.91 39.11
CA ILE A 6 -11.02 18.81 37.85
C ILE A 6 -11.79 17.96 36.83
N ILE A 7 -12.44 16.88 37.29
CA ILE A 7 -13.29 16.04 36.46
C ILE A 7 -14.57 16.79 36.07
N PHE A 8 -15.18 17.54 36.99
CA PHE A 8 -16.37 18.35 36.69
C PHE A 8 -16.06 19.49 35.71
N GLY A 9 -14.90 20.16 35.87
CA GLY A 9 -14.43 21.19 34.93
C GLY A 9 -14.04 20.66 33.55
N GLY A 10 -13.45 19.46 33.49
CA GLY A 10 -13.13 18.78 32.22
C GLY A 10 -14.38 18.34 31.45
N CYS A 11 -15.39 17.80 32.14
CA CYS A 11 -16.67 17.43 31.52
C CYS A 11 -17.43 18.67 31.02
N LEU A 12 -17.39 19.79 31.74
CA LEU A 12 -17.99 21.07 31.31
C LEU A 12 -17.33 21.65 30.05
N MET A 13 -16.01 21.48 29.87
CA MET A 13 -15.31 21.94 28.66
C MET A 13 -15.65 21.09 27.42
N VAL A 14 -15.84 19.78 27.58
CA VAL A 14 -16.29 18.90 26.49
C VAL A 14 -17.76 19.18 26.14
N PHE A 15 -18.61 19.44 27.15
CA PHE A 15 -20.00 19.85 26.93
C PHE A 15 -20.14 21.22 26.26
N ALA A 16 -19.27 22.18 26.61
CA ALA A 16 -19.26 23.52 26.00
C ALA A 16 -18.75 23.51 24.55
N GLY A 17 -17.79 22.63 24.22
CA GLY A 17 -17.34 22.38 22.85
C GLY A 17 -18.39 21.70 21.96
N TRP A 18 -19.26 20.88 22.55
CA TRP A 18 -20.43 20.30 21.87
C TRP A 18 -21.59 21.30 21.71
N LEU A 19 -21.83 22.18 22.71
CA LEU A 19 -22.88 23.20 22.63
C LEU A 19 -22.59 24.29 21.58
N SER A 20 -21.32 24.66 21.36
CA SER A 20 -20.94 25.67 20.37
C SER A 20 -21.15 25.19 18.92
N ALA A 21 -21.00 23.88 18.68
CA ALA A 21 -21.35 23.27 17.39
C ALA A 21 -22.87 23.34 17.13
N PHE A 22 -23.71 23.21 18.16
CA PHE A 22 -25.17 23.31 18.05
C PHE A 22 -25.68 24.76 17.90
N PHE A 23 -25.04 25.75 18.53
CA PHE A 23 -25.44 27.15 18.36
C PHE A 23 -25.08 27.75 16.98
N SER A 24 -24.23 27.08 16.20
CA SER A 24 -23.97 27.46 14.81
C SER A 24 -25.18 27.26 13.87
N GLN A 25 -26.22 26.53 14.31
CA GLN A 25 -27.48 26.40 13.58
C GLN A 25 -28.54 27.45 13.96
N ALA A 26 -28.27 28.32 14.94
CA ALA A 26 -29.19 29.37 15.38
C ALA A 26 -28.93 30.75 14.73
N ILE A 27 -27.96 30.87 13.82
CA ILE A 27 -27.66 32.10 13.08
C ILE A 27 -28.12 31.91 11.63
N PRO A 28 -28.91 32.83 11.03
CA PRO A 28 -29.51 32.63 9.72
C PRO A 28 -28.47 32.28 8.64
N LEU A 29 -28.81 31.29 7.80
CA LEU A 29 -28.04 30.70 6.70
C LEU A 29 -27.51 31.68 5.61
N GLN A 30 -27.72 32.99 5.76
CA GLN A 30 -27.38 34.02 4.76
C GLN A 30 -26.12 34.84 5.06
N SER A 31 -25.35 34.57 6.12
CA SER A 31 -24.11 35.32 6.36
C SER A 31 -22.94 34.83 5.49
N ASP A 32 -22.16 35.78 4.99
CA ASP A 32 -20.87 35.58 4.32
C ASP A 32 -19.74 35.15 5.29
N PHE A 33 -20.05 34.91 6.57
CA PHE A 33 -19.05 34.77 7.64
C PHE A 33 -19.34 33.59 8.57
N TYR A 34 -18.28 32.92 9.01
CA TYR A 34 -18.27 32.04 10.18
C TYR A 34 -18.00 32.88 11.44
N TYR A 35 -18.85 32.71 12.45
CA TYR A 35 -18.63 33.26 13.78
C TYR A 35 -18.03 32.15 14.66
N LEU A 36 -16.78 32.35 15.08
CA LEU A 36 -16.06 31.47 15.99
C LEU A 36 -16.15 32.08 17.39
N VAL A 37 -17.04 31.52 18.21
CA VAL A 37 -17.17 31.89 19.62
C VAL A 37 -16.37 30.87 20.45
N PRO A 38 -15.32 31.26 21.18
CA PRO A 38 -14.55 30.34 22.00
C PRO A 38 -15.42 29.81 23.15
N ALA A 39 -15.50 28.49 23.28
CA ALA A 39 -16.19 27.79 24.36
C ALA A 39 -15.37 27.71 25.67
N LEU A 40 -14.46 28.65 25.91
CA LEU A 40 -13.67 28.72 27.14
C LEU A 40 -14.20 29.86 28.00
N LEU A 41 -14.60 29.50 29.23
CA LEU A 41 -15.30 30.28 30.28
C LEU A 41 -14.71 31.65 30.69
N LEU A 42 -13.74 32.20 29.95
CA LEU A 42 -13.13 33.51 30.22
C LEU A 42 -13.37 34.55 29.13
N GLY A 43 -14.14 34.24 28.08
CA GLY A 43 -14.74 35.26 27.21
C GLY A 43 -13.75 36.22 26.54
N VAL A 44 -12.74 35.69 25.83
CA VAL A 44 -11.80 36.54 25.07
C VAL A 44 -11.95 36.29 23.58
N GLY A 45 -12.76 37.14 22.94
CA GLY A 45 -12.79 37.39 21.50
C GLY A 45 -13.79 36.57 20.69
N ILE A 46 -14.53 37.24 19.80
CA ILE A 46 -15.32 36.62 18.72
C ILE A 46 -14.45 36.66 17.45
N GLY A 47 -14.15 35.51 16.87
CA GLY A 47 -13.49 35.43 15.56
C GLY A 47 -14.54 35.51 14.44
N ILE A 48 -14.37 36.41 13.47
CA ILE A 48 -15.25 36.50 12.30
C ILE A 48 -14.42 36.15 11.07
N VAL A 49 -14.72 35.04 10.39
CA VAL A 49 -13.99 34.57 9.21
C VAL A 49 -14.90 34.56 8.00
N ARG A 50 -14.54 35.26 6.92
CA ARG A 50 -15.35 35.29 5.69
C ARG A 50 -15.30 33.93 4.97
N LYS A 51 -16.46 33.38 4.58
CA LYS A 51 -16.63 32.08 3.91
C LYS A 51 -15.89 31.93 2.57
N GLN A 52 -15.45 33.04 1.96
CA GLN A 52 -14.66 33.03 0.71
C GLN A 52 -13.16 32.77 0.89
N LEU A 53 -12.66 32.56 2.13
CA LEU A 53 -11.26 32.19 2.36
C LEU A 53 -11.06 30.69 2.09
N ASN A 54 -9.99 30.34 1.36
CA ASN A 54 -9.65 28.93 1.13
C ASN A 54 -9.34 28.20 2.45
N ALA A 55 -9.49 26.87 2.46
CA ALA A 55 -9.40 26.04 3.66
C ALA A 55 -8.13 26.30 4.49
N MET A 56 -7.01 26.61 3.83
CA MET A 56 -5.74 26.95 4.46
C MET A 56 -5.80 28.23 5.30
N ARG A 57 -6.44 29.30 4.80
CA ARG A 57 -6.57 30.56 5.55
C ARG A 57 -7.58 30.45 6.69
N THR A 58 -8.63 29.64 6.51
CA THR A 58 -9.60 29.34 7.58
C THR A 58 -8.94 28.52 8.70
N ALA A 59 -8.13 27.52 8.36
CA ALA A 59 -7.36 26.75 9.33
C ALA A 59 -6.35 27.63 10.09
N LEU A 60 -5.66 28.54 9.38
CA LEU A 60 -4.73 29.49 10.00
C LEU A 60 -5.43 30.43 10.99
N ALA A 61 -6.63 30.93 10.65
CA ALA A 61 -7.39 31.79 11.54
C ALA A 61 -7.84 31.07 12.83
N VAL A 62 -8.32 29.83 12.71
CA VAL A 62 -8.66 28.98 13.87
C VAL A 62 -7.42 28.72 14.72
N PHE A 63 -6.27 28.46 14.09
CA PHE A 63 -5.00 28.21 14.78
C PHE A 63 -4.51 29.43 15.58
N VAL A 64 -4.56 30.63 14.98
CA VAL A 64 -4.18 31.88 15.67
C VAL A 64 -5.07 32.14 16.89
N MET A 65 -6.39 31.90 16.77
CA MET A 65 -7.34 32.06 17.87
C MET A 65 -7.09 31.06 19.02
N ALA A 66 -6.79 29.81 18.69
CA ALA A 66 -6.43 28.79 19.69
C ALA A 66 -5.12 29.16 20.41
N ALA A 67 -4.10 29.62 19.67
CA ALA A 67 -2.82 30.03 20.25
C ALA A 67 -2.96 31.24 21.19
N LEU A 68 -3.76 32.25 20.79
CA LEU A 68 -4.07 33.42 21.63
C LEU A 68 -4.80 33.01 22.91
N SER A 69 -5.78 32.10 22.81
CA SER A 69 -6.53 31.60 23.97
C SER A 69 -5.62 30.89 24.97
N ILE A 70 -4.70 30.05 24.48
CA ILE A 70 -3.70 29.37 25.31
C ILE A 70 -2.74 30.38 25.97
N ALA A 71 -2.29 31.41 25.23
CA ALA A 71 -1.44 32.45 25.78
C ALA A 71 -2.14 33.22 26.92
N THR A 72 -3.43 33.54 26.77
CA THR A 72 -4.22 34.19 27.82
C THR A 72 -4.41 33.29 29.03
N VAL A 73 -4.73 32.00 28.85
CA VAL A 73 -4.84 31.03 29.96
C VAL A 73 -3.52 30.91 30.72
N ASN A 74 -2.38 30.89 30.03
CA ASN A 74 -1.06 30.83 30.63
C ASN A 74 -0.66 32.11 31.40
N GLN A 75 -1.26 33.26 31.09
CA GLN A 75 -1.10 34.49 31.88
C GLN A 75 -1.90 34.42 33.19
N VAL A 76 -3.08 33.78 33.17
CA VAL A 76 -3.96 33.67 34.36
C VAL A 76 -3.55 32.51 35.28
N TYR A 77 -2.97 31.44 34.73
CA TYR A 77 -2.55 30.24 35.46
C TYR A 77 -1.09 29.86 35.18
N PRO A 78 -0.12 30.60 35.74
CA PRO A 78 1.31 30.45 35.42
C PRO A 78 1.91 29.10 35.85
N ASP A 79 1.33 28.44 36.86
CA ASP A 79 1.80 27.14 37.37
C ASP A 79 1.28 25.94 36.55
N GLY A 80 0.41 26.19 35.56
CA GLY A 80 -0.20 25.17 34.69
C GLY A 80 0.01 25.45 33.19
N LYS A 81 1.17 26.02 32.82
CA LYS A 81 1.47 26.43 31.44
C LYS A 81 1.19 25.32 30.42
N ILE A 82 0.25 25.58 29.52
CA ILE A 82 -0.03 24.76 28.35
C ILE A 82 0.94 25.17 27.24
N SER A 83 1.88 24.29 26.89
CA SER A 83 2.78 24.49 25.76
C SER A 83 2.00 24.32 24.44
N VAL A 84 1.97 25.38 23.62
CA VAL A 84 1.36 25.34 22.28
C VAL A 84 2.10 24.33 21.39
N ILE A 85 3.41 24.19 21.57
CA ILE A 85 4.23 23.21 20.84
C ILE A 85 3.84 21.78 21.26
N ASP A 86 3.65 21.52 22.56
CA ASP A 86 3.26 20.19 23.04
C ASP A 86 1.83 19.85 22.61
N PHE A 87 0.94 20.85 22.58
CA PHE A 87 -0.40 20.70 22.04
C PHE A 87 -0.39 20.36 20.55
N LEU A 88 0.43 21.07 19.76
CA LEU A 88 0.62 20.78 18.34
C LEU A 88 1.22 19.39 18.10
N GLN A 89 2.26 19.03 18.84
CA GLN A 89 2.87 17.70 18.78
C GLN A 89 1.89 16.61 19.19
N ARG A 90 1.01 16.87 20.16
CA ARG A 90 -0.08 15.96 20.52
C ARG A 90 -1.11 15.85 19.40
N MET A 91 -1.51 16.96 18.77
CA MET A 91 -2.42 16.94 17.63
C MET A 91 -1.83 16.20 16.43
N GLU A 92 -0.55 16.42 16.12
CA GLU A 92 0.17 15.70 15.08
C GLU A 92 0.24 14.19 15.39
N LYS A 93 0.50 13.82 16.65
CA LYS A 93 0.44 12.43 17.12
C LYS A 93 -0.96 11.82 17.05
N GLU A 94 -2.02 12.58 17.33
CA GLU A 94 -3.41 12.11 17.22
C GLU A 94 -3.85 11.98 15.76
N VAL A 95 -3.39 12.86 14.86
CA VAL A 95 -3.59 12.74 13.39
C VAL A 95 -2.85 11.52 12.84
N GLN A 96 -1.66 11.21 13.35
CA GLN A 96 -0.88 10.03 12.94
C GLN A 96 -1.44 8.69 13.44
N LYS A 97 -2.30 8.67 14.47
CA LYS A 97 -2.84 7.41 15.01
C LYS A 97 -3.84 6.70 14.10
N GLY A 98 -4.37 7.39 13.08
CA GLY A 98 -5.42 6.87 12.21
C GLY A 98 -6.72 6.53 12.96
N LYS A 99 -7.74 6.13 12.22
CA LYS A 99 -8.96 5.57 12.78
C LYS A 99 -8.71 4.09 13.14
N PRO A 100 -9.06 3.64 14.34
CA PRO A 100 -8.86 2.25 14.72
C PRO A 100 -9.71 1.33 13.85
N VAL A 101 -9.10 0.26 13.36
CA VAL A 101 -9.74 -0.79 12.57
C VAL A 101 -9.51 -2.12 13.28
N ILE A 102 -10.57 -2.76 13.75
CA ILE A 102 -10.48 -4.10 14.33
C ILE A 102 -10.55 -5.10 13.18
N LEU A 103 -9.57 -6.01 13.11
CA LEU A 103 -9.59 -7.09 12.13
C LEU A 103 -10.69 -8.09 12.52
N GLU A 104 -11.66 -8.27 11.64
CA GLU A 104 -12.70 -9.28 11.80
C GLU A 104 -12.12 -10.66 11.49
N VAL A 105 -12.21 -11.58 12.45
CA VAL A 105 -11.67 -12.94 12.37
C VAL A 105 -12.77 -13.91 12.81
N ARG A 106 -13.07 -14.92 11.99
CA ARG A 106 -13.99 -16.01 12.34
C ARG A 106 -13.44 -16.81 13.51
N GLU A 107 -14.32 -17.40 14.30
CA GLU A 107 -13.93 -18.08 15.53
C GLU A 107 -12.97 -19.25 15.26
N GLU A 108 -13.22 -20.03 14.21
CA GLU A 108 -12.38 -21.13 13.75
C GLU A 108 -10.96 -20.71 13.33
N ASP A 109 -10.80 -19.45 12.91
CA ASP A 109 -9.56 -18.85 12.42
C ASP A 109 -8.73 -18.19 13.53
N ARG A 110 -9.27 -18.05 14.76
CA ARG A 110 -8.60 -17.48 15.95
C ARG A 110 -7.51 -18.39 16.52
N LYS A 111 -6.43 -18.57 15.77
CA LYS A 111 -5.26 -19.39 16.16
C LYS A 111 -3.97 -18.72 15.72
N GLY A 112 -2.86 -19.04 16.39
CA GLY A 112 -1.54 -18.49 16.07
C GLY A 112 -1.54 -16.97 16.22
N VAL A 113 -1.09 -16.24 15.19
CA VAL A 113 -1.07 -14.78 15.22
C VAL A 113 -2.47 -14.17 15.37
N PHE A 114 -3.55 -14.87 15.01
CA PHE A 114 -4.92 -14.37 15.14
C PHE A 114 -5.65 -14.85 16.40
N ALA A 115 -4.97 -15.54 17.32
CA ALA A 115 -5.56 -15.96 18.59
C ALA A 115 -5.96 -14.74 19.46
N GLU A 116 -5.23 -13.64 19.32
CA GLU A 116 -5.54 -12.36 19.95
C GLU A 116 -6.15 -11.39 18.93
N GLU A 117 -6.97 -10.45 19.42
CA GLU A 117 -7.54 -9.38 18.60
C GLU A 117 -6.43 -8.55 17.94
N ARG A 118 -6.49 -8.42 16.61
CA ARG A 118 -5.58 -7.56 15.85
C ARG A 118 -6.23 -6.23 15.57
N LYS A 119 -5.50 -5.16 15.94
CA LYS A 119 -5.88 -3.77 15.69
C LYS A 119 -4.96 -3.19 14.64
N LEU A 120 -5.57 -2.70 13.58
CA LEU A 120 -4.96 -1.87 12.55
C LEU A 120 -5.44 -0.42 12.74
N ALA A 121 -4.89 0.48 11.95
CA ALA A 121 -5.30 1.86 11.85
C ALA A 121 -5.41 2.26 10.38
N GLY A 122 -6.54 2.87 10.03
CA GLY A 122 -6.86 3.31 8.67
C GLY A 122 -7.04 4.83 8.59
N VAL A 123 -6.92 5.40 7.39
CA VAL A 123 -7.15 6.85 7.17
C VAL A 123 -8.62 7.23 7.00
N THR A 124 -9.50 6.23 6.93
CA THR A 124 -10.95 6.36 6.82
C THR A 124 -11.60 5.21 7.59
N ASP A 125 -12.92 5.27 7.76
CA ASP A 125 -13.67 4.11 8.24
C ASP A 125 -13.54 3.00 7.19
N LEU A 126 -13.03 1.86 7.62
CA LEU A 126 -12.79 0.67 6.82
C LEU A 126 -13.30 -0.54 7.59
N ARG A 127 -13.88 -1.49 6.86
CA ARG A 127 -14.09 -2.84 7.37
C ARG A 127 -12.99 -3.72 6.80
N VAL A 128 -12.30 -4.44 7.69
CA VAL A 128 -11.20 -5.34 7.30
C VAL A 128 -11.47 -6.72 7.88
N GLN A 129 -11.61 -7.70 6.99
CA GLN A 129 -11.86 -9.10 7.32
C GLN A 129 -10.60 -9.91 7.04
N LEU A 130 -10.29 -10.89 7.89
CA LEU A 130 -9.35 -11.96 7.56
C LEU A 130 -10.03 -12.89 6.57
N TYR A 131 -9.95 -12.55 5.27
CA TYR A 131 -10.61 -13.28 4.20
C TYR A 131 -10.24 -14.76 4.20
N ALA A 132 -8.94 -15.08 4.30
CA ALA A 132 -8.49 -16.46 4.32
C ALA A 132 -7.20 -16.62 5.12
N ARG A 133 -7.02 -17.82 5.66
CA ARG A 133 -5.73 -18.32 6.15
C ARG A 133 -5.21 -19.38 5.21
N LEU A 134 -3.91 -19.41 5.01
CA LEU A 134 -3.24 -20.33 4.10
C LEU A 134 -2.20 -21.18 4.85
N PRO A 135 -1.79 -22.34 4.30
CA PRO A 135 -0.79 -23.20 4.93
C PRO A 135 0.64 -22.65 4.86
N GLY A 136 0.87 -21.59 4.08
CA GLY A 136 2.17 -20.94 3.90
C GLY A 136 2.06 -19.44 3.59
N GLY A 137 3.21 -18.82 3.43
CA GLY A 137 3.42 -17.42 3.09
C GLY A 137 2.84 -17.07 1.72
N THR A 138 1.69 -16.40 1.75
CA THR A 138 0.96 -15.99 0.56
C THR A 138 1.67 -14.86 -0.18
N ARG A 139 1.90 -15.02 -1.49
CA ARG A 139 2.54 -14.01 -2.34
C ARG A 139 1.55 -13.33 -3.28
N MET A 140 1.68 -13.52 -4.60
CA MET A 140 0.80 -12.86 -5.56
C MET A 140 -0.54 -13.58 -5.64
N MET A 141 -1.55 -12.83 -6.09
CA MET A 141 -2.91 -13.29 -6.19
C MET A 141 -3.47 -12.96 -7.57
N ALA A 142 -4.41 -13.76 -8.07
CA ALA A 142 -5.12 -13.48 -9.31
C ALA A 142 -6.56 -14.02 -9.24
N PHE A 143 -7.53 -13.19 -9.63
CA PHE A 143 -8.91 -13.64 -9.82
C PHE A 143 -9.07 -14.23 -11.22
N ASP A 144 -9.78 -15.34 -11.31
CA ASP A 144 -10.24 -15.86 -12.59
C ASP A 144 -11.54 -15.15 -13.06
N PRO A 145 -12.03 -15.44 -14.28
CA PRO A 145 -13.27 -14.86 -14.79
C PRO A 145 -14.54 -15.21 -14.00
N LEU A 146 -14.49 -16.25 -13.14
CA LEU A 146 -15.60 -16.67 -12.29
C LEU A 146 -15.56 -16.01 -10.90
N GLY A 147 -14.52 -15.24 -10.60
CA GLY A 147 -14.32 -14.56 -9.31
C GLY A 147 -13.70 -15.44 -8.22
N ARG A 148 -13.11 -16.58 -8.58
CA ARG A 148 -12.33 -17.43 -7.68
C ARG A 148 -10.92 -16.85 -7.56
N LEU A 149 -10.38 -16.79 -6.34
CA LEU A 149 -9.08 -16.18 -6.05
C LEU A 149 -8.00 -17.26 -6.00
N TYR A 150 -6.93 -17.09 -6.77
CA TYR A 150 -5.78 -17.98 -6.80
C TYR A 150 -4.58 -17.31 -6.13
N VAL A 151 -3.82 -18.06 -5.35
CA VAL A 151 -2.76 -17.55 -4.48
C VAL A 151 -1.52 -18.42 -4.61
N SER A 152 -0.38 -17.79 -4.90
CA SER A 152 0.91 -18.50 -4.96
C SER A 152 1.50 -18.66 -3.56
N ILE A 153 1.99 -19.85 -3.25
CA ILE A 153 2.74 -20.15 -2.01
C ILE A 153 4.09 -20.76 -2.41
N PRO A 154 5.13 -19.92 -2.65
CA PRO A 154 6.39 -20.36 -3.22
C PRO A 154 7.12 -21.42 -2.40
N GLU A 155 7.11 -21.34 -1.08
CA GLU A 155 7.82 -22.30 -0.22
C GLU A 155 7.13 -23.66 -0.10
N LEU A 156 5.90 -23.78 -0.61
CA LEU A 156 5.18 -25.03 -0.76
C LEU A 156 5.12 -25.48 -2.23
N ASP A 157 5.76 -24.75 -3.15
CA ASP A 157 5.76 -25.05 -4.58
C ASP A 157 4.33 -25.25 -5.14
N ALA A 158 3.39 -24.42 -4.66
CA ALA A 158 1.96 -24.65 -4.84
C ALA A 158 1.15 -23.37 -5.11
N ILE A 159 -0.03 -23.58 -5.70
CA ILE A 159 -1.09 -22.59 -5.86
C ILE A 159 -2.34 -23.10 -5.16
N TYR A 160 -2.96 -22.24 -4.38
CA TYR A 160 -4.25 -22.50 -3.72
C TYR A 160 -5.35 -21.64 -4.34
N GLN A 161 -6.55 -22.20 -4.40
CA GLN A 161 -7.78 -21.53 -4.83
C GLN A 161 -8.66 -21.24 -3.60
N LEU A 162 -9.31 -20.08 -3.62
CA LEU A 162 -10.21 -19.59 -2.60
C LEU A 162 -11.52 -19.13 -3.24
N THR A 163 -12.62 -19.45 -2.58
CA THR A 163 -13.98 -19.02 -2.93
C THR A 163 -14.65 -18.46 -1.69
N ASP A 164 -15.60 -17.55 -1.89
CA ASP A 164 -16.55 -17.08 -0.88
C ASP A 164 -17.96 -17.34 -1.45
N SER A 165 -18.42 -18.57 -1.22
CA SER A 165 -19.63 -19.15 -1.81
C SER A 165 -20.89 -18.61 -1.15
N ASP A 166 -20.84 -18.31 0.14
CA ASP A 166 -21.96 -17.74 0.90
C ASP A 166 -21.98 -16.20 0.93
N LYS A 167 -20.91 -15.56 0.45
CA LYS A 167 -20.75 -14.10 0.28
C LYS A 167 -20.74 -13.35 1.61
N ASP A 168 -20.26 -13.97 2.68
CA ASP A 168 -20.12 -13.34 4.00
C ASP A 168 -18.83 -12.48 4.12
N GLY A 169 -17.97 -12.52 3.10
CA GLY A 169 -16.69 -11.81 3.03
C GLY A 169 -15.52 -12.60 3.62
N PHE A 170 -15.70 -13.88 3.91
CA PHE A 170 -14.67 -14.84 4.31
C PHE A 170 -14.64 -15.99 3.30
N ALA A 171 -13.44 -16.42 2.92
CA ALA A 171 -13.31 -17.57 2.04
C ALA A 171 -13.69 -18.86 2.78
N GLU A 172 -14.17 -19.85 2.03
CA GLU A 172 -14.19 -21.24 2.47
C GLU A 172 -12.77 -21.80 2.65
N GLN A 173 -12.68 -23.08 2.98
CA GLN A 173 -11.41 -23.77 3.12
C GLN A 173 -10.60 -23.69 1.81
N PRO A 174 -9.31 -23.31 1.87
CA PRO A 174 -8.46 -23.26 0.69
C PRO A 174 -8.34 -24.63 0.02
N LEU A 175 -8.52 -24.65 -1.29
CA LEU A 175 -8.33 -25.84 -2.12
C LEU A 175 -6.96 -25.79 -2.76
N LEU A 176 -6.21 -26.89 -2.69
CA LEU A 176 -4.95 -27.03 -3.42
C LEU A 176 -5.26 -27.16 -4.91
N TYR A 177 -4.92 -26.14 -5.69
CA TYR A 177 -5.21 -26.08 -7.13
C TYR A 177 -4.11 -26.76 -7.96
N HIS A 178 -2.86 -26.49 -7.61
CA HIS A 178 -1.70 -27.08 -8.28
C HIS A 178 -0.48 -27.12 -7.37
N VAL A 179 0.42 -28.08 -7.63
CA VAL A 179 1.60 -28.45 -6.83
C VAL A 179 2.70 -28.88 -7.82
N ASP A 180 3.93 -29.11 -7.34
CA ASP A 180 5.10 -29.50 -8.13
C ASP A 180 5.60 -28.39 -9.06
N LEU A 181 5.45 -27.14 -8.60
CA LEU A 181 6.00 -25.95 -9.22
C LEU A 181 7.42 -25.65 -8.69
N ASP A 182 8.12 -24.68 -9.28
CA ASP A 182 9.41 -24.16 -8.82
C ASP A 182 9.25 -22.74 -8.28
N ARG A 183 8.97 -22.62 -6.98
CA ARG A 183 8.75 -21.35 -6.27
C ARG A 183 7.83 -20.40 -7.05
N PRO A 184 6.57 -20.80 -7.30
CA PRO A 184 5.63 -19.96 -8.04
C PRO A 184 5.46 -18.63 -7.30
N HIS A 185 5.57 -17.53 -8.04
CA HIS A 185 5.43 -16.19 -7.48
C HIS A 185 4.38 -15.38 -8.23
N GLY A 186 4.62 -15.06 -9.51
CA GLY A 186 3.70 -14.23 -10.29
C GLY A 186 2.52 -15.04 -10.80
N LEU A 187 1.30 -14.55 -10.58
CA LEU A 187 0.08 -15.15 -11.11
C LEU A 187 -0.70 -14.10 -11.90
N ILE A 188 -1.19 -14.45 -13.09
CA ILE A 188 -2.14 -13.61 -13.81
C ILE A 188 -3.06 -14.43 -14.71
N TRP A 189 -4.35 -14.11 -14.70
CA TRP A 189 -5.32 -14.69 -15.62
C TRP A 189 -5.43 -13.86 -16.91
N SER A 190 -5.55 -14.54 -18.05
CA SER A 190 -6.05 -13.95 -19.29
C SER A 190 -7.02 -14.92 -19.95
N GLY A 191 -8.29 -14.52 -20.05
CA GLY A 191 -9.37 -15.44 -20.41
C GLY A 191 -9.40 -16.64 -19.46
N ASN A 192 -9.42 -17.85 -20.02
CA ASN A 192 -9.47 -19.11 -19.26
C ASN A 192 -8.08 -19.71 -19.01
N THR A 193 -7.03 -18.90 -19.04
CA THR A 193 -5.65 -19.36 -18.89
C THR A 193 -4.99 -18.64 -17.73
N LEU A 194 -4.39 -19.42 -16.83
CA LEU A 194 -3.54 -18.92 -15.75
C LEU A 194 -2.09 -18.96 -16.21
N TYR A 195 -1.40 -17.83 -16.18
CA TYR A 195 0.05 -17.77 -16.34
C TYR A 195 0.71 -17.74 -14.96
N VAL A 196 1.75 -18.56 -14.81
CA VAL A 196 2.48 -18.74 -13.55
C VAL A 196 3.96 -18.50 -13.81
N ALA A 197 4.51 -17.49 -13.13
CA ALA A 197 5.93 -17.22 -13.18
C ALA A 197 6.66 -17.89 -12.01
N GLU A 198 7.51 -18.84 -12.35
CA GLU A 198 8.45 -19.57 -11.49
C GLU A 198 9.83 -18.88 -11.51
N THR A 199 10.75 -19.30 -10.66
CA THR A 199 12.11 -18.71 -10.62
C THR A 199 12.82 -18.83 -11.98
N SER A 200 12.74 -20.01 -12.59
CA SER A 200 13.49 -20.39 -13.80
C SER A 200 12.62 -20.47 -15.08
N ARG A 201 11.28 -20.38 -14.96
CA ARG A 201 10.35 -20.58 -16.09
C ARG A 201 9.08 -19.72 -16.00
N LEU A 202 8.40 -19.57 -17.13
CA LEU A 202 7.03 -19.07 -17.23
C LEU A 202 6.15 -20.18 -17.79
N LEU A 203 5.08 -20.49 -17.06
CA LEU A 203 4.15 -21.55 -17.40
C LEU A 203 2.80 -20.99 -17.83
N ARG A 204 2.09 -21.78 -18.64
CA ARG A 204 0.69 -21.63 -19.00
C ARG A 204 -0.07 -22.83 -18.46
N LEU A 205 -1.03 -22.59 -17.58
CA LEU A 205 -1.87 -23.61 -16.96
C LEU A 205 -3.31 -23.45 -17.44
N ARG A 206 -3.96 -24.57 -17.76
CA ARG A 206 -5.39 -24.62 -18.12
C ARG A 206 -6.08 -25.80 -17.44
N ASP A 207 -7.25 -25.49 -16.92
CA ASP A 207 -8.29 -26.42 -16.49
C ASP A 207 -9.27 -26.58 -17.67
N LYS A 208 -9.29 -27.75 -18.33
CA LYS A 208 -10.02 -27.92 -19.59
C LYS A 208 -11.43 -28.42 -19.37
N ASP A 209 -11.64 -29.23 -18.34
CA ASP A 209 -12.93 -29.82 -18.01
C ASP A 209 -13.69 -29.06 -16.92
N GLN A 210 -13.09 -27.99 -16.38
CA GLN A 210 -13.63 -27.07 -15.38
C GLN A 210 -13.88 -27.74 -14.03
N ASP A 211 -13.09 -28.75 -13.68
CA ASP A 211 -13.21 -29.48 -12.41
C ASP A 211 -12.46 -28.81 -11.24
N ASN A 212 -11.80 -27.67 -11.46
CA ASN A 212 -10.88 -26.97 -10.56
C ASN A 212 -9.50 -27.63 -10.42
N GLN A 213 -9.05 -28.37 -11.42
CA GLN A 213 -7.69 -28.91 -11.47
C GLN A 213 -7.03 -28.56 -12.80
N VAL A 214 -5.69 -28.62 -12.80
CA VAL A 214 -4.90 -28.30 -13.98
C VAL A 214 -4.65 -29.58 -14.77
N ASP A 215 -5.11 -29.62 -16.02
CA ASP A 215 -4.92 -30.77 -16.92
C ASP A 215 -3.95 -30.49 -18.08
N GLU A 216 -3.68 -29.21 -18.36
CA GLU A 216 -2.70 -28.80 -19.37
C GLU A 216 -1.71 -27.80 -18.77
N ILE A 217 -0.44 -28.17 -18.85
CA ILE A 217 0.70 -27.31 -18.50
C ILE A 217 1.56 -27.16 -19.75
N THR A 218 1.84 -25.93 -20.15
CA THR A 218 2.81 -25.61 -21.21
C THR A 218 3.91 -24.74 -20.60
N VAL A 219 5.18 -25.11 -20.80
CA VAL A 219 6.31 -24.22 -20.53
C VAL A 219 6.40 -23.22 -21.68
N LEU A 220 6.16 -21.94 -21.42
CA LEU A 220 6.22 -20.89 -22.43
C LEU A 220 7.62 -20.32 -22.58
N LEU A 221 8.30 -20.10 -21.46
CA LEU A 221 9.66 -19.59 -21.42
C LEU A 221 10.44 -20.37 -20.37
N GLU A 222 11.64 -20.78 -20.73
CA GLU A 222 12.55 -21.52 -19.87
C GLU A 222 13.92 -20.84 -19.79
N ASN A 223 14.79 -21.37 -18.94
CA ASN A 223 16.14 -20.88 -18.72
C ASN A 223 16.17 -19.39 -18.31
N LEU A 224 15.17 -18.92 -17.56
CA LEU A 224 15.26 -17.62 -16.89
C LEU A 224 16.41 -17.68 -15.88
N PRO A 225 17.18 -16.59 -15.69
CA PRO A 225 18.34 -16.63 -14.82
C PRO A 225 17.91 -16.85 -13.36
N ASP A 226 18.27 -18.01 -12.82
CA ASP A 226 17.96 -18.49 -11.46
C ASP A 226 19.20 -18.54 -10.55
N ASP A 227 20.29 -17.93 -11.01
CA ASP A 227 21.65 -18.02 -10.47
C ASP A 227 21.85 -17.27 -9.12
N GLY A 228 20.80 -17.06 -8.33
CA GLY A 228 20.81 -16.44 -7.01
C GLY A 228 20.20 -15.04 -6.96
N GLY A 229 20.31 -14.38 -5.80
CA GLY A 229 19.74 -13.04 -5.59
C GLY A 229 18.21 -13.03 -5.57
N HIS A 230 17.62 -12.14 -6.37
CA HIS A 230 16.18 -11.98 -6.46
C HIS A 230 15.56 -13.07 -7.34
N TRP A 231 14.92 -14.04 -6.69
CA TRP A 231 14.31 -15.22 -7.33
C TRP A 231 12.86 -14.98 -7.79
N THR A 232 12.17 -13.98 -7.23
CA THR A 232 10.78 -13.70 -7.56
C THR A 232 10.61 -13.27 -9.01
N ARG A 233 9.49 -13.68 -9.61
CA ARG A 233 9.04 -13.22 -10.92
C ARG A 233 7.62 -12.72 -10.84
N SER A 234 7.34 -11.56 -11.41
CA SER A 234 6.01 -10.95 -11.39
C SER A 234 5.49 -10.75 -12.79
N LEU A 235 4.17 -10.85 -12.96
CA LEU A 235 3.50 -10.80 -14.26
C LEU A 235 2.53 -9.62 -14.33
N ALA A 236 2.46 -9.02 -15.51
CA ALA A 236 1.36 -8.17 -15.93
C ALA A 236 0.95 -8.56 -17.37
N VAL A 237 -0.30 -8.27 -17.76
CA VAL A 237 -0.80 -8.49 -19.11
C VAL A 237 -1.15 -7.15 -19.73
N GLY A 238 -0.63 -6.88 -20.92
CA GLY A 238 -0.91 -5.65 -21.66
C GLY A 238 -2.16 -5.78 -22.53
N ASN A 239 -2.71 -4.63 -22.94
CA ASN A 239 -3.80 -4.57 -23.93
C ASN A 239 -3.37 -5.07 -25.32
N ASP A 240 -2.07 -5.20 -25.56
CA ASP A 240 -1.47 -5.83 -26.74
C ASP A 240 -1.52 -7.37 -26.68
N GLY A 241 -2.04 -7.95 -25.61
CA GLY A 241 -2.11 -9.38 -25.37
C GLY A 241 -0.76 -10.01 -24.97
N LYS A 242 0.28 -9.20 -24.73
CA LYS A 242 1.60 -9.70 -24.31
C LYS A 242 1.68 -9.81 -22.80
N LEU A 243 2.56 -10.69 -22.33
CA LEU A 243 2.92 -10.80 -20.92
C LEU A 243 4.17 -9.96 -20.65
N TYR A 244 4.19 -9.33 -19.49
CA TYR A 244 5.31 -8.54 -19.00
C TYR A 244 5.83 -9.20 -17.73
N LEU A 245 7.08 -9.64 -17.76
CA LEU A 245 7.69 -10.49 -16.76
C LEU A 245 8.86 -9.75 -16.10
N SER A 246 8.75 -9.46 -14.81
CA SER A 246 9.85 -8.88 -14.05
C SER A 246 10.89 -9.94 -13.66
N VAL A 247 12.17 -9.60 -13.83
CA VAL A 247 13.33 -10.43 -13.48
C VAL A 247 14.30 -9.57 -12.67
N GLY A 248 14.33 -9.76 -11.36
CA GLY A 248 15.21 -9.00 -10.46
C GLY A 248 16.70 -9.37 -10.60
N SER A 249 17.57 -8.51 -10.04
CA SER A 249 19.02 -8.65 -10.06
C SER A 249 19.50 -9.90 -9.30
N ARG A 250 20.66 -10.43 -9.68
CA ARG A 250 21.36 -11.53 -9.00
C ARG A 250 22.05 -11.05 -7.72
N CYS A 251 22.36 -9.76 -7.63
CA CYS A 251 23.20 -9.20 -6.56
C CYS A 251 22.61 -7.92 -5.98
N ASN A 252 23.21 -7.48 -4.87
CA ASN A 252 22.85 -6.21 -4.27
C ASN A 252 23.15 -5.02 -5.19
N ALA A 253 24.40 -4.95 -5.67
CA ALA A 253 24.96 -3.84 -6.43
C ALA A 253 26.16 -4.34 -7.26
N CYS A 254 25.92 -4.76 -8.51
CA CYS A 254 26.96 -5.28 -9.42
C CYS A 254 26.47 -5.24 -10.87
N ASP A 255 27.40 -5.35 -11.82
CA ASP A 255 27.05 -5.58 -13.22
C ASP A 255 26.57 -7.03 -13.44
N GLU A 256 25.49 -7.18 -14.19
CA GLU A 256 24.89 -8.49 -14.45
C GLU A 256 25.56 -9.20 -15.63
N ALA A 257 25.84 -10.49 -15.44
CA ALA A 257 26.35 -11.34 -16.52
C ALA A 257 25.22 -11.72 -17.51
N ASP A 258 24.04 -12.06 -17.00
CA ASP A 258 22.85 -12.29 -17.81
C ASP A 258 22.09 -10.97 -18.00
N LYS A 259 21.96 -10.53 -19.25
CA LYS A 259 21.30 -9.26 -19.60
C LYS A 259 19.81 -9.21 -19.25
N ARG A 260 19.19 -10.35 -18.93
CA ARG A 260 17.78 -10.43 -18.49
C ARG A 260 17.61 -10.09 -17.01
N ARG A 261 18.68 -10.04 -16.21
CA ARG A 261 18.63 -9.60 -14.82
C ARG A 261 18.39 -8.09 -14.70
N ALA A 262 17.66 -7.68 -13.67
CA ALA A 262 17.24 -6.31 -13.43
C ALA A 262 16.46 -5.70 -14.62
N THR A 263 15.53 -6.48 -15.19
CA THR A 263 14.73 -6.09 -16.35
C THR A 263 13.25 -6.43 -16.17
N VAL A 264 12.44 -5.84 -17.04
CA VAL A 264 11.14 -6.39 -17.42
C VAL A 264 11.28 -6.95 -18.83
N LEU A 265 10.88 -8.21 -19.02
CA LEU A 265 10.78 -8.85 -20.32
C LEU A 265 9.35 -8.68 -20.86
N GLN A 266 9.20 -8.53 -22.18
CA GLN A 266 7.93 -8.73 -22.88
C GLN A 266 7.95 -10.12 -23.51
N VAL A 267 6.89 -10.89 -23.32
CA VAL A 267 6.76 -12.29 -23.76
C VAL A 267 5.48 -12.45 -24.59
N ASP A 268 5.60 -13.10 -25.75
CA ASP A 268 4.46 -13.56 -26.53
C ASP A 268 3.87 -14.83 -25.88
N PRO A 269 2.60 -14.82 -25.43
CA PRO A 269 2.00 -15.99 -24.77
C PRO A 269 1.67 -17.16 -25.71
N GLU A 270 1.68 -16.95 -27.03
CA GLU A 270 1.44 -17.99 -28.04
C GLU A 270 2.73 -18.69 -28.44
N THR A 271 3.81 -17.92 -28.66
CA THR A 271 5.08 -18.47 -29.15
C THR A 271 6.13 -18.69 -28.07
N GLY A 272 6.01 -18.01 -26.91
CA GLY A 272 7.05 -17.98 -25.88
C GLY A 272 8.24 -17.07 -26.20
N GLU A 273 8.26 -16.44 -27.39
CA GLU A 273 9.31 -15.49 -27.76
C GLU A 273 9.34 -14.32 -26.78
N SER A 274 10.54 -13.92 -26.37
CA SER A 274 10.73 -12.86 -25.38
C SER A 274 11.83 -11.89 -25.76
N SER A 275 11.70 -10.66 -25.26
CA SER A 275 12.69 -9.59 -25.42
C SER A 275 12.72 -8.68 -24.19
N ILE A 276 13.81 -7.97 -23.98
CA ILE A 276 13.92 -7.00 -22.89
C ILE A 276 13.05 -5.79 -23.24
N TYR A 277 12.01 -5.55 -22.43
CA TYR A 277 11.13 -4.40 -22.56
C TYR A 277 11.74 -3.16 -21.91
N ALA A 278 12.30 -3.30 -20.71
CA ALA A 278 12.99 -2.24 -19.98
C ALA A 278 14.09 -2.83 -19.09
N LYS A 279 15.11 -2.04 -18.75
CA LYS A 279 16.26 -2.47 -17.95
C LYS A 279 16.60 -1.46 -16.85
N GLY A 280 17.55 -1.81 -15.99
CA GLY A 280 18.01 -0.93 -14.92
C GLY A 280 17.02 -0.85 -13.75
N LEU A 281 16.21 -1.90 -13.58
CA LEU A 281 15.19 -2.05 -12.55
C LEU A 281 15.65 -3.13 -11.57
N ARG A 282 16.18 -2.77 -10.40
CA ARG A 282 16.90 -3.73 -9.53
C ARG A 282 16.04 -4.93 -9.19
N ASN A 283 14.83 -4.69 -8.69
CA ASN A 283 13.92 -5.73 -8.25
C ASN A 283 12.48 -5.19 -8.23
N THR A 284 11.90 -5.08 -9.42
CA THR A 284 10.54 -4.58 -9.63
C THR A 284 9.55 -5.69 -9.31
N VAL A 285 9.13 -5.82 -8.05
CA VAL A 285 8.28 -6.95 -7.63
C VAL A 285 6.81 -6.67 -7.93
N GLY A 286 6.34 -5.45 -7.75
CA GLY A 286 4.98 -5.09 -8.15
C GLY A 286 5.00 -4.69 -9.61
N LEU A 287 4.05 -5.22 -10.37
CA LEU A 287 3.97 -4.97 -11.80
C LEU A 287 2.49 -4.99 -12.19
N ALA A 288 1.98 -3.87 -12.70
CA ALA A 288 0.60 -3.77 -13.15
C ALA A 288 0.45 -2.70 -14.22
N PHE A 289 -0.48 -2.92 -15.15
CA PHE A 289 -0.94 -1.84 -16.01
C PHE A 289 -1.91 -0.92 -15.26
N SER A 290 -1.92 0.35 -15.63
CA SER A 290 -2.99 1.29 -15.24
C SER A 290 -4.35 0.77 -15.68
N GLY A 291 -5.43 1.24 -15.03
CA GLY A 291 -6.80 0.78 -15.34
C GLY A 291 -7.24 0.96 -16.80
N ASP A 292 -6.64 1.92 -17.53
CA ASP A 292 -6.86 2.09 -18.97
C ASP A 292 -5.99 1.17 -19.86
N GLY A 293 -5.12 0.37 -19.24
CA GLY A 293 -4.19 -0.55 -19.87
C GLY A 293 -3.06 0.11 -20.67
N LYS A 294 -2.86 1.43 -20.54
CA LYS A 294 -1.91 2.18 -21.40
C LYS A 294 -0.51 2.32 -20.84
N ALA A 295 -0.35 2.21 -19.53
CA ALA A 295 0.94 2.41 -18.88
C ALA A 295 1.25 1.23 -17.96
N LEU A 296 2.41 0.63 -18.16
CA LEU A 296 2.98 -0.32 -17.21
C LEU A 296 3.59 0.44 -16.05
N TRP A 297 3.32 0.00 -14.83
CA TRP A 297 3.89 0.56 -13.61
C TRP A 297 4.53 -0.56 -12.80
N GLY A 298 5.55 -0.20 -12.02
CA GLY A 298 6.14 -1.15 -11.09
C GLY A 298 6.73 -0.49 -9.85
N SER A 299 6.81 -1.28 -8.79
CA SER A 299 7.47 -0.93 -7.53
C SER A 299 8.83 -1.61 -7.46
N ASP A 300 9.90 -0.81 -7.42
CA ASP A 300 11.28 -1.28 -7.40
C ASP A 300 11.90 -1.14 -6.01
N ASN A 301 12.67 -2.15 -5.62
CA ASN A 301 13.36 -2.18 -4.32
C ASN A 301 14.80 -1.70 -4.53
N GLY A 302 15.15 -0.57 -3.93
CA GLY A 302 16.48 0.04 -4.01
C GLY A 302 17.58 -0.87 -3.44
N ARG A 303 18.85 -0.59 -3.77
CA ARG A 303 19.97 -1.39 -3.25
C ARG A 303 20.15 -1.24 -1.75
N ASP A 304 20.72 -2.27 -1.16
CA ASP A 304 21.07 -2.32 0.25
C ASP A 304 22.41 -1.63 0.52
N MET A 305 22.63 -1.31 1.80
CA MET A 305 23.93 -0.93 2.38
C MET A 305 24.45 0.47 1.99
N LEU A 306 23.56 1.41 1.63
CA LEU A 306 23.90 2.86 1.51
C LEU A 306 23.40 3.70 2.69
N GLY A 307 23.06 3.04 3.80
CA GLY A 307 22.57 3.66 5.04
C GLY A 307 21.05 3.70 5.15
N ASP A 308 20.54 4.26 6.25
CA ASP A 308 19.13 4.14 6.64
C ASP A 308 18.13 4.87 5.73
N ASN A 309 18.60 5.83 4.92
CA ASN A 309 17.73 6.74 4.15
C ASN A 309 18.06 6.78 2.66
N LEU A 310 19.00 5.94 2.19
CA LEU A 310 19.38 5.85 0.79
C LEU A 310 19.63 4.38 0.39
N PRO A 311 19.43 4.05 -0.90
CA PRO A 311 18.67 4.83 -1.88
C PRO A 311 17.15 4.77 -1.58
N PRO A 312 16.32 5.63 -2.20
CA PRO A 312 14.87 5.45 -2.13
C PRO A 312 14.47 4.11 -2.77
N ASP A 313 13.36 3.54 -2.29
CA ASP A 313 12.59 2.60 -3.09
C ASP A 313 11.75 3.40 -4.11
N GLU A 314 11.26 2.79 -5.18
CA GLU A 314 10.72 3.57 -6.31
C GLU A 314 9.35 3.06 -6.77
N ILE A 315 8.52 3.99 -7.27
CA ILE A 315 7.46 3.68 -8.22
C ILE A 315 7.86 4.21 -9.58
N ASN A 316 7.93 3.31 -10.56
CA ASN A 316 8.35 3.59 -11.91
C ASN A 316 7.18 3.44 -12.89
N LYS A 317 7.04 4.41 -13.80
CA LYS A 317 6.24 4.25 -15.03
C LYS A 317 7.16 3.66 -16.09
N ILE A 318 6.88 2.43 -16.53
CA ILE A 318 7.81 1.60 -17.31
C ILE A 318 7.57 1.77 -18.81
N PHE A 319 8.59 2.21 -19.53
CA PHE A 319 8.54 2.44 -20.99
C PHE A 319 9.41 1.45 -21.76
N ALA A 320 8.99 1.11 -22.98
CA ALA A 320 9.76 0.28 -23.89
C ALA A 320 11.14 0.89 -24.19
N GLY A 321 12.18 0.08 -24.10
CA GLY A 321 13.58 0.46 -24.36
C GLY A 321 14.24 1.34 -23.29
N ALA A 322 13.53 1.68 -22.21
CA ALA A 322 14.05 2.57 -21.17
C ALA A 322 15.06 1.89 -20.24
N ASP A 323 15.93 2.73 -19.66
CA ASP A 323 16.92 2.37 -18.64
C ASP A 323 16.59 3.14 -17.35
N TYR A 324 16.35 2.45 -16.25
CA TYR A 324 16.02 3.04 -14.94
C TYR A 324 17.25 3.19 -14.03
N GLY A 325 18.44 2.86 -14.54
CA GLY A 325 19.70 3.31 -13.97
C GLY A 325 20.42 2.32 -13.08
N TRP A 326 19.76 1.30 -12.52
CA TRP A 326 20.47 0.27 -11.76
C TRP A 326 21.54 -0.42 -12.64
N PRO A 327 22.76 -0.69 -12.12
CA PRO A 327 23.19 -0.51 -10.73
C PRO A 327 23.85 0.85 -10.43
N ARG A 328 23.96 1.74 -11.42
CA ARG A 328 24.80 2.95 -11.34
C ARG A 328 24.05 4.21 -10.89
N CYS A 329 22.73 4.22 -11.01
CA CYS A 329 21.87 5.35 -10.71
C CYS A 329 20.60 4.87 -10.00
N PHE A 330 19.96 5.76 -9.23
CA PHE A 330 18.70 5.50 -8.54
C PHE A 330 17.88 6.79 -8.35
N GLY A 331 16.61 6.65 -8.03
CA GLY A 331 15.65 7.70 -7.72
C GLY A 331 15.53 8.74 -8.83
N ASP A 332 15.65 10.00 -8.43
CA ASP A 332 15.71 11.15 -9.34
C ASP A 332 17.09 11.30 -10.01
N GLN A 333 17.49 10.29 -10.79
CA GLN A 333 18.74 10.26 -11.56
C GLN A 333 19.99 10.57 -10.70
N VAL A 334 20.03 10.05 -9.47
CA VAL A 334 21.15 10.23 -8.56
C VAL A 334 22.20 9.15 -8.84
N ALA A 335 23.45 9.56 -9.05
CA ALA A 335 24.56 8.63 -9.23
C ALA A 335 24.87 7.88 -7.93
N ASP A 336 25.07 6.58 -8.04
CA ASP A 336 25.53 5.76 -6.93
C ASP A 336 26.93 6.21 -6.49
N PRO A 337 27.13 6.60 -5.21
CA PRO A 337 28.39 7.18 -4.76
C PRO A 337 29.55 6.17 -4.75
N GLU A 338 29.27 4.87 -4.72
CA GLU A 338 30.28 3.81 -4.67
C GLU A 338 30.54 3.21 -6.06
N LEU A 339 29.48 2.97 -6.84
CA LEU A 339 29.57 2.31 -8.15
C LEU A 339 29.77 3.26 -9.32
N PHE A 340 29.29 4.50 -9.20
CA PHE A 340 29.41 5.48 -10.27
C PHE A 340 29.76 6.88 -9.74
N PRO A 341 30.88 6.99 -8.98
CA PRO A 341 31.27 8.25 -8.35
C PRO A 341 31.46 9.35 -9.40
N ASN A 342 30.78 10.49 -9.21
CA ASN A 342 30.72 11.63 -10.15
C ASN A 342 30.15 11.28 -11.53
N GLY A 343 29.41 10.18 -11.64
CA GLY A 343 28.76 9.75 -12.86
C GLY A 343 27.59 10.66 -13.25
N ASN A 344 27.22 10.62 -14.53
CA ASN A 344 26.05 11.32 -15.06
C ASN A 344 24.92 10.32 -15.36
N CYS A 345 23.76 10.54 -14.74
CA CYS A 345 22.57 9.71 -14.89
C CYS A 345 21.48 10.37 -15.76
N SER A 346 21.81 11.43 -16.51
CA SER A 346 20.85 12.15 -17.37
C SER A 346 20.18 11.27 -18.43
N ASP A 347 20.79 10.14 -18.77
CA ASP A 347 20.30 9.21 -19.80
C ASP A 347 19.39 8.11 -19.23
N THR A 348 19.17 8.08 -17.90
CA THR A 348 18.24 7.14 -17.25
C THR A 348 16.86 7.77 -17.07
N ILE A 349 15.83 6.99 -16.76
CA ILE A 349 14.51 7.50 -16.40
C ILE A 349 14.43 7.67 -14.89
N ALA A 350 14.02 8.86 -14.43
CA ALA A 350 13.76 9.13 -13.01
C ALA A 350 12.53 8.35 -12.51
N ALA A 351 12.54 8.00 -11.22
CA ALA A 351 11.38 7.46 -10.55
C ALA A 351 10.18 8.42 -10.64
N ALA A 352 8.98 7.87 -10.84
CA ALA A 352 7.76 8.69 -10.83
C ALA A 352 7.41 9.13 -9.40
N VAL A 353 7.74 8.29 -8.41
CA VAL A 353 7.61 8.60 -6.98
C VAL A 353 8.73 7.91 -6.22
N ASP A 354 9.51 8.69 -5.47
CA ASP A 354 10.43 8.16 -4.46
C ASP A 354 9.65 7.74 -3.21
N LEU A 355 9.95 6.54 -2.73
CA LEU A 355 9.43 5.96 -1.50
C LEU A 355 10.52 5.95 -0.44
N PRO A 356 10.16 5.91 0.87
CA PRO A 356 11.17 5.81 1.92
C PRO A 356 12.06 4.59 1.71
N ALA A 357 13.37 4.78 1.83
CA ALA A 357 14.36 3.72 1.68
C ALA A 357 14.02 2.50 2.53
N HIS A 358 14.22 1.31 1.97
CA HIS A 358 14.03 0.01 2.63
C HIS A 358 12.57 -0.28 3.02
N SER A 359 11.58 0.42 2.46
CA SER A 359 10.16 0.11 2.66
C SER A 359 9.78 -1.26 2.09
N ALA A 360 10.57 -1.75 1.13
CA ALA A 360 10.39 -2.99 0.41
C ALA A 360 9.00 -3.06 -0.27
N PRO A 361 8.71 -2.19 -1.26
CA PRO A 361 7.44 -2.21 -1.94
C PRO A 361 7.35 -3.47 -2.81
N LEU A 362 6.35 -4.30 -2.53
CA LEU A 362 6.13 -5.54 -3.27
C LEU A 362 5.01 -5.32 -4.28
N GLY A 363 3.79 -5.78 -4.08
CA GLY A 363 2.72 -5.63 -5.07
C GLY A 363 2.13 -4.22 -5.17
N ILE A 364 1.53 -3.95 -6.33
CA ILE A 364 0.75 -2.74 -6.62
C ILE A 364 -0.61 -3.08 -7.23
N ALA A 365 -1.61 -2.23 -6.99
CA ALA A 365 -2.93 -2.32 -7.64
C ALA A 365 -3.50 -0.93 -7.89
N PHE A 366 -4.18 -0.74 -9.02
CA PHE A 366 -4.97 0.48 -9.27
C PHE A 366 -6.37 0.32 -8.66
N GLY A 367 -6.87 1.40 -8.06
CA GLY A 367 -8.13 1.41 -7.31
C GLY A 367 -9.39 1.61 -8.15
N ASP A 368 -9.29 1.69 -9.47
CA ASP A 368 -10.38 2.10 -10.36
C ASP A 368 -11.59 1.16 -10.33
N GLY A 369 -11.38 -0.11 -10.01
CA GLY A 369 -12.44 -1.12 -9.79
C GLY A 369 -13.04 -1.15 -8.38
N LEU A 370 -12.58 -0.31 -7.44
CA LEU A 370 -13.04 -0.36 -6.06
C LEU A 370 -14.45 0.22 -5.88
N ASN A 371 -15.24 -0.39 -5.01
CA ASN A 371 -16.48 0.16 -4.46
C ASN A 371 -16.15 1.13 -3.33
N ALA A 372 -15.54 2.26 -3.68
CA ALA A 372 -15.03 3.26 -2.74
C ALA A 372 -15.33 4.70 -3.21
N PRO A 373 -15.23 5.71 -2.31
CA PRO A 373 -15.29 7.11 -2.72
C PRO A 373 -14.23 7.43 -3.78
N GLU A 374 -14.53 8.38 -4.68
CA GLU A 374 -13.74 8.67 -5.88
C GLU A 374 -12.23 8.86 -5.62
N GLY A 375 -11.86 9.58 -4.56
CA GLY A 375 -10.45 9.82 -4.23
C GLY A 375 -9.66 8.57 -3.83
N PHE A 376 -10.32 7.49 -3.43
CA PHE A 376 -9.71 6.18 -3.20
C PHE A 376 -9.63 5.37 -4.50
N ARG A 377 -10.65 5.47 -5.36
CA ARG A 377 -10.63 4.83 -6.68
C ARG A 377 -9.55 5.39 -7.59
N GLN A 378 -9.31 6.71 -7.53
CA GLN A 378 -8.24 7.40 -8.26
C GLN A 378 -6.90 7.31 -7.52
N SER A 379 -6.51 6.12 -7.10
CA SER A 379 -5.23 5.87 -6.43
C SER A 379 -4.60 4.56 -6.89
N MET A 380 -3.27 4.49 -6.82
CA MET A 380 -2.53 3.23 -6.78
C MET A 380 -2.31 2.83 -5.32
N TYR A 381 -2.46 1.56 -5.01
CA TYR A 381 -2.16 0.97 -3.71
C TYR A 381 -0.86 0.21 -3.78
N VAL A 382 0.02 0.39 -2.80
CA VAL A 382 1.34 -0.23 -2.76
C VAL A 382 1.54 -0.86 -1.39
N ALA A 383 1.85 -2.16 -1.37
CA ALA A 383 2.15 -2.86 -0.13
C ALA A 383 3.63 -2.70 0.22
N PHE A 384 3.90 -2.11 1.39
CA PHE A 384 5.25 -2.00 1.94
C PHE A 384 5.47 -3.19 2.88
N HIS A 385 6.29 -4.13 2.42
CA HIS A 385 6.57 -5.38 3.13
C HIS A 385 7.40 -5.18 4.38
N GLY A 386 8.18 -4.09 4.42
CA GLY A 386 8.91 -3.63 5.58
C GLY A 386 10.41 -3.93 5.54
N SER A 387 11.17 -3.03 6.15
CA SER A 387 12.62 -3.02 6.13
C SER A 387 13.24 -4.14 6.96
N TRP A 388 14.35 -4.68 6.47
CA TRP A 388 15.31 -5.46 7.25
C TRP A 388 16.65 -4.72 7.43
N ASN A 389 17.02 -3.85 6.49
CA ASN A 389 18.31 -3.16 6.43
C ASN A 389 18.23 -1.69 6.88
N ARG A 390 17.60 -1.44 8.03
CA ARG A 390 17.43 -0.10 8.58
C ARG A 390 17.42 -0.14 10.09
N SER A 391 18.10 0.81 10.75
CA SER A 391 18.21 0.83 12.22
C SER A 391 16.86 0.97 12.94
N GLN A 392 15.96 1.78 12.37
CA GLN A 392 14.56 1.86 12.78
C GLN A 392 13.68 1.25 11.69
N PRO A 393 12.89 0.20 12.00
CA PRO A 393 12.04 -0.42 10.99
C PRO A 393 11.06 0.57 10.35
N THR A 394 10.89 0.46 9.03
CA THR A 394 9.92 1.23 8.24
C THR A 394 9.15 0.29 7.30
N GLY A 395 8.04 0.76 6.72
CA GLY A 395 7.13 -0.05 5.91
C GLY A 395 6.03 -0.72 6.74
N TYR A 396 5.79 -2.02 6.52
CA TYR A 396 4.78 -2.83 7.23
C TYR A 396 3.37 -2.22 7.17
N LYS A 397 2.98 -1.76 5.98
CA LYS A 397 1.75 -1.00 5.77
C LYS A 397 1.29 -1.09 4.32
N LEU A 398 0.02 -0.78 4.11
CA LEU A 398 -0.53 -0.48 2.79
C LEU A 398 -0.58 1.04 2.64
N VAL A 399 0.05 1.55 1.59
CA VAL A 399 -0.01 2.97 1.22
C VAL A 399 -0.85 3.17 -0.02
N ARG A 400 -1.36 4.38 -0.20
CA ARG A 400 -2.01 4.81 -1.44
C ARG A 400 -1.26 5.99 -2.04
N ILE A 401 -1.20 6.04 -3.36
CA ILE A 401 -0.63 7.10 -4.16
C ILE A 401 -1.78 7.67 -4.99
N PRO A 402 -2.35 8.83 -4.62
CA PRO A 402 -3.44 9.45 -5.37
C PRO A 402 -2.97 9.85 -6.77
N PHE A 403 -3.86 9.80 -7.75
CA PHE A 403 -3.60 10.30 -9.09
C PHE A 403 -4.43 11.55 -9.37
N THR A 404 -3.82 12.55 -9.99
CA THR A 404 -4.51 13.73 -10.51
C THR A 404 -4.09 13.92 -11.97
N ASN A 405 -5.06 13.90 -12.89
CA ASN A 405 -4.80 14.03 -14.33
C ASN A 405 -3.75 13.03 -14.86
N GLY A 406 -3.81 11.78 -14.39
CA GLY A 406 -2.88 10.71 -14.81
C GLY A 406 -1.46 10.83 -14.23
N ARG A 407 -1.22 11.74 -13.29
CA ARG A 407 0.06 11.89 -12.58
C ARG A 407 -0.08 11.46 -11.11
N PRO A 408 0.88 10.69 -10.57
CA PRO A 408 0.88 10.35 -9.16
C PRO A 408 1.22 11.59 -8.29
N ASP A 409 0.55 11.69 -7.14
CA ASP A 409 0.87 12.60 -6.04
C ASP A 409 1.80 11.88 -5.03
N LYS A 410 2.11 12.51 -3.89
CA LYS A 410 2.90 11.89 -2.83
C LYS A 410 2.18 10.68 -2.21
N PRO A 411 2.93 9.64 -1.79
CA PRO A 411 2.37 8.52 -1.04
C PRO A 411 1.71 8.99 0.25
N LYS A 412 0.56 8.40 0.57
CA LYS A 412 -0.21 8.63 1.78
C LYS A 412 -0.43 7.28 2.44
N GLU A 413 -0.31 7.23 3.76
CA GLU A 413 -0.69 6.02 4.49
C GLU A 413 -2.17 5.70 4.21
N PHE A 414 -2.51 4.41 4.20
CA PHE A 414 -3.89 3.97 3.98
C PHE A 414 -4.35 3.03 5.09
N LEU A 415 -3.60 1.94 5.31
CA LEU A 415 -3.86 0.97 6.37
C LEU A 415 -2.51 0.51 6.96
N PHE A 416 -2.38 0.52 8.29
CA PHE A 416 -1.12 0.23 8.99
C PHE A 416 -1.39 -0.39 10.37
N GLY A 417 -0.34 -0.85 11.06
CA GLY A 417 -0.45 -1.48 12.39
C GLY A 417 0.13 -2.89 12.49
N TRP A 418 0.68 -3.42 11.38
CA TRP A 418 1.41 -4.69 11.38
C TRP A 418 2.71 -4.66 12.19
N LEU A 419 3.36 -3.49 12.24
CA LEU A 419 4.54 -3.23 13.07
C LEU A 419 4.12 -2.66 14.43
N GLN A 420 4.53 -3.32 15.52
CA GLN A 420 4.31 -2.88 16.89
C GLN A 420 5.65 -2.76 17.61
N GLY A 421 6.06 -1.51 17.87
CA GLY A 421 7.44 -1.22 18.28
C GLY A 421 8.40 -1.61 17.16
N THR A 422 9.23 -2.64 17.39
CA THR A 422 10.15 -3.21 16.41
C THR A 422 9.73 -4.59 15.90
N THR A 423 8.60 -5.12 16.38
CA THR A 423 8.13 -6.48 16.05
C THR A 423 6.95 -6.40 15.09
N ALA A 424 7.10 -7.03 13.92
CA ALA A 424 6.01 -7.17 12.97
C ALA A 424 5.25 -8.49 13.20
N TRP A 425 3.92 -8.41 13.30
CA TRP A 425 3.06 -9.60 13.35
C TRP A 425 2.59 -10.06 11.96
N GLY A 426 2.68 -9.18 10.96
CA GLY A 426 2.49 -9.51 9.54
C GLY A 426 3.31 -8.60 8.62
N ARG A 427 3.36 -8.93 7.34
CA ARG A 427 4.10 -8.22 6.29
C ARG A 427 3.28 -8.22 5.00
N PRO A 428 2.60 -7.09 4.69
CA PRO A 428 1.83 -6.94 3.47
C PRO A 428 2.65 -7.22 2.21
N VAL A 429 2.14 -8.04 1.29
CA VAL A 429 2.82 -8.43 0.03
C VAL A 429 2.15 -7.82 -1.18
N ALA A 430 0.93 -8.21 -1.54
CA ALA A 430 0.31 -7.77 -2.79
C ALA A 430 -1.12 -7.29 -2.57
N PRO A 431 -1.46 -6.03 -2.90
CA PRO A 431 -2.84 -5.61 -3.04
C PRO A 431 -3.41 -6.11 -4.37
N LEU A 432 -4.70 -6.43 -4.41
CA LEU A 432 -5.43 -6.80 -5.61
C LEU A 432 -6.88 -6.31 -5.51
N VAL A 433 -7.39 -5.63 -6.53
CA VAL A 433 -8.82 -5.28 -6.59
C VAL A 433 -9.60 -6.49 -7.09
N GLY A 434 -10.59 -6.92 -6.30
CA GLY A 434 -11.46 -8.04 -6.65
C GLY A 434 -12.64 -7.64 -7.53
N PRO A 435 -13.28 -8.61 -8.20
CA PRO A 435 -14.45 -8.37 -9.03
C PRO A 435 -15.68 -7.91 -8.23
N ASP A 436 -15.67 -8.10 -6.91
CA ASP A 436 -16.66 -7.59 -5.97
C ASP A 436 -16.44 -6.10 -5.60
N GLY A 437 -15.40 -5.48 -6.16
CA GLY A 437 -14.97 -4.11 -5.87
C GLY A 437 -14.31 -3.93 -4.51
N SER A 438 -13.90 -5.01 -3.85
CA SER A 438 -13.11 -4.95 -2.62
C SER A 438 -11.61 -4.90 -2.90
N LEU A 439 -10.83 -4.44 -1.92
CA LEU A 439 -9.38 -4.52 -1.98
C LEU A 439 -8.90 -5.72 -1.16
N TYR A 440 -8.21 -6.66 -1.80
CA TYR A 440 -7.57 -7.80 -1.17
C TYR A 440 -6.10 -7.50 -0.91
N LEU A 441 -5.53 -8.03 0.17
CA LEU A 441 -4.12 -7.85 0.52
C LEU A 441 -3.54 -9.15 1.09
N SER A 442 -2.52 -9.71 0.44
CA SER A 442 -1.80 -10.88 0.95
C SER A 442 -0.74 -10.51 1.99
N ASP A 443 -0.43 -11.44 2.89
CA ASP A 443 0.56 -11.30 3.96
C ASP A 443 1.31 -12.62 4.16
N ASP A 444 2.57 -12.66 3.73
CA ASP A 444 3.39 -13.88 3.78
C ASP A 444 3.91 -14.23 5.17
N ARG A 445 3.90 -13.29 6.12
CA ARG A 445 4.33 -13.56 7.49
C ARG A 445 3.19 -14.09 8.34
N ALA A 446 1.98 -13.60 8.09
CA ALA A 446 0.78 -14.04 8.79
C ALA A 446 0.07 -15.21 8.10
N ASN A 447 0.52 -15.62 6.90
CA ASN A 447 -0.10 -16.63 6.04
C ASN A 447 -1.58 -16.33 5.80
N ALA A 448 -1.86 -15.10 5.37
CA ALA A 448 -3.20 -14.55 5.40
C ALA A 448 -3.52 -13.68 4.19
N ILE A 449 -4.81 -13.58 3.90
CA ILE A 449 -5.36 -12.59 2.99
C ILE A 449 -6.38 -11.75 3.75
N TYR A 450 -6.27 -10.45 3.62
CA TYR A 450 -7.23 -9.49 4.15
C TYR A 450 -8.16 -9.01 3.04
N ARG A 451 -9.44 -8.86 3.34
CA ARG A 451 -10.42 -8.19 2.47
C ARG A 451 -10.81 -6.86 3.11
N ILE A 452 -10.64 -5.78 2.37
CA ILE A 452 -10.81 -4.40 2.82
C ILE A 452 -11.96 -3.78 2.02
N THR A 453 -12.95 -3.26 2.75
CA THR A 453 -14.14 -2.62 2.19
C THR A 453 -14.41 -1.27 2.83
N TRP A 454 -15.11 -0.41 2.10
CA TRP A 454 -15.60 0.87 2.59
C TRP A 454 -17.04 0.70 3.09
N PRO A 455 -17.42 1.37 4.18
CA PRO A 455 -18.83 1.43 4.59
C PRO A 455 -19.68 1.98 3.43
N GLN A 456 -20.85 1.37 3.20
CA GLN A 456 -21.83 1.92 2.27
C GLN A 456 -22.25 3.31 2.78
N GLN A 457 -22.23 4.30 1.88
CA GLN A 457 -22.88 5.58 2.17
C GLN A 457 -24.38 5.35 2.05
N GLU A 458 -25.11 5.45 3.16
CA GLU A 458 -26.58 5.42 3.21
C GLU A 458 -27.22 6.56 2.39
#